data_AF-K1T7D0-F1
#
_entry.id   AF-K1T7D0-F1
#
_cell.length_a   1.000
_cell.length_b   1.000
_cell.length_c   1.000
_cell.angle_alpha   90.00
_cell.angle_beta   90.00
_cell.angle_gamma   90.00
#
_symmetry.space_group_name_H-M   'P 1'
#
loop_
_entity.id
_entity.type
_entity.pdbx_description
1 polymer ?
#
loop_
_entity_poly.entity_id
_entity_poly.type
_entity_poly.pdbx_seq_one_letter_code
_entity_poly.pdbx_strand_id
1 'polypeptide(L)'
;RFCQRARDRQTDLIVTASDEAFYTLFACGDSLPLQIPVVFFGIKYPDTKLITAHPNVCGFTANPDFDVILRQAQKIFPRRKEVVCVIDNSFFK
;
A
#
# COMPACT_ATOMS: atom_id res chain seq x y z
N ARG A 1 -8.41 -5.92 17.30
CA ARG A 1 -7.44 -6.95 17.79
C ARG A 1 -5.97 -6.55 17.58
N PHE A 2 -5.60 -5.98 16.43
CA PHE A 2 -4.22 -5.47 16.20
C PHE A 2 -3.87 -4.29 17.12
N CYS A 3 -4.67 -3.22 17.12
CA CYS A 3 -4.38 -2.01 17.89
C CYS A 3 -4.27 -2.24 19.41
N GLN A 4 -5.13 -3.10 19.98
CA GLN A 4 -5.00 -3.49 21.39
C GLN A 4 -3.63 -4.11 21.69
N ARG A 5 -3.19 -5.09 20.88
CA ARG A 5 -1.88 -5.73 21.05
C ARG A 5 -0.72 -4.75 20.90
N ALA A 6 -0.86 -3.77 20.01
CA ALA A 6 0.14 -2.72 19.83
C ALA A 6 0.22 -1.80 21.06
N ARG A 7 -0.92 -1.43 21.68
CA ARG A 7 -0.96 -0.71 22.96
C ARG A 7 -0.33 -1.52 24.09
N ASP A 8 -0.69 -2.79 24.24
CA ASP A 8 -0.16 -3.67 25.28
C ASP A 8 1.38 -3.81 25.20
N ARG A 9 1.92 -3.72 23.98
CA ARG A 9 3.37 -3.76 23.71
C ARG A 9 4.04 -2.39 23.73
N GLN A 10 3.28 -1.32 23.98
CA GLN A 10 3.76 0.06 23.92
C GLN A 10 4.48 0.37 22.60
N THR A 11 3.92 -0.12 21.50
CA THR A 11 4.46 0.13 20.16
C THR A 11 4.40 1.61 19.83
N ASP A 12 5.49 2.14 19.29
CA ASP A 12 5.69 3.55 18.98
C ASP A 12 5.61 3.86 17.47
N LEU A 13 5.53 2.85 16.61
CA LEU A 13 5.46 2.96 15.15
C LEU A 13 4.62 1.83 14.55
N ILE A 14 3.75 2.15 13.59
CA ILE A 14 3.07 1.14 12.77
C ILE A 14 3.65 1.15 11.37
N VAL A 15 3.95 -0.03 10.83
CA VAL A 15 4.29 -0.21 9.41
C VAL A 15 3.19 -1.02 8.74
N THR A 16 2.65 -0.50 7.63
CA THR A 16 1.63 -1.19 6.82
C THR A 16 2.23 -1.60 5.48
N ALA A 17 1.84 -2.79 5.03
CA ALA A 17 2.29 -3.39 3.77
C ALA A 17 1.06 -3.65 2.89
N SER A 18 1.01 -3.03 1.71
CA SER A 18 -0.12 -3.06 0.75
C SER A 18 -1.31 -2.16 1.09
N ASP A 19 -2.14 -1.92 0.07
CA ASP A 19 -3.42 -1.19 0.17
C ASP A 19 -4.34 -1.79 1.25
N GLU A 20 -4.47 -3.12 1.30
CA GLU A 20 -5.37 -3.81 2.25
C GLU A 20 -5.05 -3.48 3.70
N ALA A 21 -3.78 -3.64 4.07
CA ALA A 21 -3.35 -3.44 5.45
C ALA A 21 -3.51 -1.97 5.86
N PHE A 22 -3.18 -1.04 4.97
CA PHE A 22 -3.27 0.39 5.24
C PHE A 22 -4.74 0.83 5.38
N TYR A 23 -5.60 0.52 4.41
CA TYR A 23 -6.99 0.96 4.45
C TYR A 23 -7.79 0.26 5.54
N THR A 24 -7.53 -1.02 5.80
CA THR A 24 -8.16 -1.72 6.93
C THR A 24 -7.77 -1.10 8.27
N LEU A 25 -6.51 -0.65 8.41
CA LEU A 25 -6.05 0.02 9.63
C LEU A 25 -6.81 1.34 9.88
N PHE A 26 -7.00 2.16 8.85
CA PHE A 26 -7.72 3.43 8.98
C PHE A 26 -9.25 3.27 9.01
N ALA A 27 -9.79 2.18 8.46
CA ALA A 27 -11.22 1.87 8.50
C ALA A 27 -11.66 1.19 9.81
N CYS A 28 -10.75 0.73 10.66
CA CYS A 28 -11.11 -0.06 11.84
C CYS A 28 -11.75 0.74 12.99
N GLY A 29 -11.78 2.08 12.90
CA GLY A 29 -12.37 2.98 13.90
C GLY A 29 -11.58 3.11 15.21
N ASP A 30 -10.41 2.48 15.31
CA ASP A 30 -9.53 2.58 16.47
C ASP A 30 -8.68 3.86 16.39
N SER A 31 -8.43 4.52 17.52
CA SER A 31 -7.67 5.79 17.57
C SER A 31 -6.15 5.64 17.45
N LEU A 32 -5.60 4.44 17.65
CA LEU A 32 -4.15 4.23 17.68
C LEU A 32 -3.44 4.71 16.40
N PRO A 33 -3.93 4.43 15.17
CA PRO A 33 -3.29 4.89 13.93
C PRO A 33 -3.26 6.42 13.77
N LEU A 34 -4.05 7.15 14.57
CA LEU A 34 -4.07 8.61 14.60
C LEU A 34 -3.10 9.19 15.64
N GLN A 35 -2.64 8.37 16.58
CA GLN A 35 -1.84 8.80 17.74
C GLN A 35 -0.34 8.57 17.54
N ILE A 36 0.04 7.50 16.84
CA ILE A 36 1.44 7.15 16.59
C ILE A 36 1.77 7.22 15.10
N PRO A 37 3.05 7.42 14.73
CA PRO A 37 3.46 7.42 13.33
C PRO A 37 3.05 6.14 12.60
N VAL A 38 2.55 6.30 11.37
CA VAL A 38 2.21 5.19 10.47
C VAL A 38 3.02 5.33 9.19
N VAL A 39 3.85 4.34 8.90
CA VAL A 39 4.64 4.27 7.66
C VAL A 39 4.02 3.22 6.74
N PHE A 40 3.62 3.61 5.53
CA PHE A 40 3.11 2.68 4.53
C PHE A 40 4.16 2.32 3.48
N PHE A 41 4.07 1.11 2.95
CA PHE A 41 4.76 0.76 1.71
C PHE A 41 3.91 -0.17 0.85
N GLY A 42 4.12 -0.08 -0.47
CA GLY A 42 3.44 -0.96 -1.42
C GLY A 42 1.99 -0.59 -1.69
N ILE A 43 1.59 0.66 -1.42
CA ILE A 43 0.26 1.18 -1.79
C ILE A 43 0.23 1.39 -3.30
N LYS A 44 -0.61 0.64 -4.01
CA LYS A 44 -0.79 0.77 -5.46
C LYS A 44 -1.81 1.85 -5.81
N TYR A 45 -2.80 2.07 -4.96
CA TYR A 45 -3.89 3.02 -5.19
C TYR A 45 -3.94 4.03 -4.05
N PRO A 46 -3.06 5.05 -4.05
CA PRO A 46 -2.98 6.00 -2.95
C PRO A 46 -4.22 6.89 -2.86
N ASP A 47 -4.89 6.87 -1.70
CA ASP A 47 -5.88 7.87 -1.33
C ASP A 47 -5.16 9.12 -0.79
N THR A 48 -4.88 10.04 -1.72
CA THR A 48 -4.23 11.32 -1.38
C THR A 48 -5.00 12.09 -0.32
N LYS A 49 -6.34 12.02 -0.26
CA LYS A 49 -7.11 12.76 0.73
C LYS A 49 -6.88 12.19 2.13
N LEU A 50 -6.94 10.87 2.26
CA LEU A 50 -6.65 10.20 3.54
C LEU A 50 -5.21 10.46 3.97
N ILE A 51 -4.23 10.29 3.08
CA ILE A 51 -2.81 10.47 3.42
C ILE A 51 -2.53 11.93 3.82
N THR A 52 -3.04 12.92 3.08
CA THR A 52 -2.81 14.34 3.38
C THR A 52 -3.56 14.82 4.63
N ALA A 53 -4.69 14.19 4.97
CA ALA A 53 -5.44 14.53 6.18
C ALA A 53 -4.73 14.12 7.49
N HIS A 54 -3.74 13.21 7.43
CA HIS A 54 -3.08 12.66 8.60
C HIS A 54 -1.57 12.99 8.58
N PRO A 55 -1.11 14.02 9.32
CA PRO A 55 0.29 14.44 9.29
C PRO A 55 1.27 13.42 9.91
N ASN A 56 0.76 12.46 10.68
CA ASN A 56 1.53 11.36 11.26
C ASN A 56 1.70 10.17 10.28
N VAL A 57 1.26 10.31 9.03
CA VAL A 57 1.31 9.25 8.01
C VAL A 57 2.28 9.61 6.91
N CYS A 58 3.20 8.70 6.58
CA CYS A 58 4.11 8.84 5.45
C CYS A 58 4.43 7.47 4.83
N GLY A 59 5.12 7.42 3.70
CA GLY A 59 5.46 6.14 3.09
C GLY A 59 5.81 6.19 1.61
N PHE A 60 5.82 5.01 1.00
CA PHE A 60 6.15 4.80 -0.41
C PHE A 60 5.04 4.07 -1.15
N THR A 61 4.57 4.65 -2.25
CA THR A 61 3.61 4.02 -3.16
C THR A 61 4.31 3.03 -4.08
N ALA A 62 3.64 1.93 -4.43
CA ALA A 62 4.05 1.06 -5.51
C ALA A 62 3.65 1.69 -6.85
N ASN A 63 4.63 2.29 -7.54
CA ASN A 63 4.46 2.73 -8.93
C ASN A 63 5.35 1.90 -9.85
N PRO A 64 4.90 0.70 -10.29
CA PRO A 64 5.68 -0.10 -11.21
C PRO A 64 5.82 0.63 -12.55
N ASP A 65 7.06 0.82 -13.00
CA ASP A 65 7.34 1.30 -14.35
C ASP A 65 7.08 0.16 -15.35
N PHE A 66 5.91 0.20 -15.97
CA PHE A 66 5.51 -0.79 -16.97
C PHE A 66 6.44 -0.83 -18.18
N ASP A 67 7.07 0.29 -18.54
CA ASP A 67 8.01 0.29 -19.66
C ASP A 67 9.28 -0.49 -19.31
N VAL A 68 9.75 -0.38 -18.06
CA VAL A 68 10.86 -1.22 -17.58
C VAL A 68 10.47 -2.69 -17.62
N ILE A 69 9.27 -3.05 -17.18
CA ILE A 69 8.77 -4.43 -17.19
C ILE A 69 8.69 -4.97 -18.62
N LEU A 70 8.09 -4.21 -19.55
CA LEU A 70 7.96 -4.60 -20.95
C LEU A 70 9.31 -4.72 -21.65
N ARG A 71 10.26 -3.80 -21.39
CA ARG A 71 11.63 -3.90 -21.92
C ARG A 71 12.34 -5.17 -21.43
N GLN A 72 12.16 -5.55 -20.17
CA GLN A 72 12.72 -6.81 -19.66
C GLN A 72 12.04 -8.03 -20.30
N ALA A 73 10.72 -8.02 -20.44
CA ALA A 73 9.99 -9.08 -21.12
C ALA A 73 10.43 -9.25 -22.59
N GLN A 74 10.67 -8.16 -23.31
CA GLN A 74 11.16 -8.19 -24.68
C GLN A 74 12.57 -8.77 -24.80
N LYS A 75 13.47 -8.48 -23.84
CA LYS A 75 14.82 -9.08 -23.81
C LYS A 75 14.78 -10.59 -23.66
N ILE A 76 13.89 -11.09 -22.80
CA ILE A 76 13.77 -12.53 -22.51
C ILE A 76 12.97 -13.26 -23.59
N PHE A 77 11.92 -12.62 -24.14
CA PHE A 77 10.97 -13.21 -25.08
C PHE A 77 10.78 -12.35 -26.36
N PRO A 78 11.83 -12.21 -27.19
CA PRO A 78 11.88 -11.19 -28.26
C PRO A 78 10.87 -11.37 -29.40
N ARG A 79 10.24 -12.55 -29.52
CA ARG A 79 9.25 -12.84 -30.58
C ARG A 79 7.80 -12.57 -30.16
N ARG A 80 7.53 -12.26 -28.89
CA ARG A 80 6.16 -12.01 -28.40
C ARG A 80 5.70 -10.62 -28.83
N LYS A 81 4.49 -10.55 -29.39
CA LYS A 81 3.88 -9.33 -29.94
C LYS A 81 2.60 -8.92 -29.21
N GLU A 82 1.99 -9.85 -28.50
CA GLU A 82 0.74 -9.65 -27.76
C GLU A 82 1.01 -9.78 -26.27
N VAL A 83 0.42 -8.88 -25.48
CA VAL A 83 0.57 -8.82 -24.03
C VAL A 83 -0.82 -8.64 -23.42
N VAL A 84 -1.15 -9.49 -22.45
CA VAL A 84 -2.36 -9.34 -21.62
C VAL A 84 -1.91 -8.94 -20.22
N CYS A 85 -2.45 -7.84 -19.71
CA CYS A 85 -2.25 -7.42 -18.33
C CYS A 85 -3.44 -7.89 -17.49
N VAL A 86 -3.20 -8.73 -16.48
CA VAL A 86 -4.21 -9.17 -15.51
C VAL A 86 -3.98 -8.40 -14.22
N ILE A 87 -5.00 -7.65 -13.79
CA ILE A 87 -4.95 -6.82 -12.59
C ILE A 87 -6.13 -7.19 -11.70
N ASP A 88 -5.86 -7.45 -10.42
CA ASP A 88 -6.92 -7.53 -9.42
C ASP A 88 -7.43 -6.12 -9.07
N ASN A 89 -8.74 -5.92 -9.24
CA ASN A 89 -9.48 -4.70 -8.91
C ASN A 89 -10.47 -4.92 -7.76
N SER A 90 -10.31 -6.01 -7.00
CA SER A 90 -11.17 -6.34 -5.85
C SER A 90 -11.34 -5.20 -4.84
N PHE A 91 -10.39 -4.27 -4.76
CA PHE A 91 -10.44 -3.07 -3.92
C PHE A 91 -11.38 -1.94 -4.37
N PHE A 92 -11.92 -1.98 -5.59
CA PHE A 92 -12.81 -0.94 -6.13
C PHE A 92 -14.31 -1.26 -6.00
N LYS A 93 -14.69 -2.23 -5.17
CA LYS A 93 -16.10 -2.60 -4.93
C LYS A 93 -16.65 -2.01 -3.64
#